data_AF-A0A9Q3SXM7-F1
#
_entry.id   AF-A0A9Q3SXM7-F1
#
_cell.length_a   1.000
_cell.length_b   1.000
_cell.length_c   1.000
_cell.angle_alpha   90.00
_cell.angle_beta   90.00
_cell.angle_gamma   90.00
#
_symmetry.space_group_name_H-M   'P 1'
#
loop_
_entity.id
_entity.type
_entity.pdbx_description
1 polymer ?
#
loop_
_entity_poly.entity_id
_entity_poly.type
_entity_poly.pdbx_seq_one_letter_code
_entity_poly.pdbx_strand_id
1 'polypeptide(L)'
;IGPLKNIGAQFNWVFMFAKGNYGVNMSSQGEALNKIADLLDNKVIKSTLTKTYKGLTVDNIKQATRDVESGHMIGKVVILHDEEPL
;
A
#
# COMPACT_ATOMS: atom_id res chain seq x y z
N ILE A 1 12.93 18.19 25.52
CA ILE A 1 12.94 16.93 26.32
C ILE A 1 12.07 17.00 27.58
N GLY A 2 12.09 18.08 28.37
CA GLY A 2 11.32 18.18 29.62
C GLY A 2 9.83 17.83 29.53
N PRO A 3 9.05 18.45 28.63
CA PRO A 3 7.62 18.15 28.50
C PRO A 3 7.32 16.73 28.01
N LEU A 4 8.18 16.20 27.13
CA LEU A 4 8.01 14.88 26.51
C LEU A 4 8.34 13.73 27.48
N LYS A 5 9.29 13.96 28.40
CA LYS A 5 9.69 12.98 29.42
C LYS A 5 8.51 12.61 30.33
N ASN A 6 7.78 13.60 30.82
CA ASN A 6 6.73 13.38 31.83
C ASN A 6 5.47 12.71 31.26
N ILE A 7 5.29 12.73 29.94
CA ILE A 7 4.19 12.04 29.25
C ILE A 7 4.64 10.72 28.59
N GLY A 8 5.91 10.35 28.71
CA GLY A 8 6.45 9.13 28.10
C GLY A 8 6.34 9.11 26.57
N ALA A 9 6.62 10.24 25.91
CA ALA A 9 6.49 10.33 24.45
C ALA A 9 7.41 9.33 23.72
N GLN A 10 6.87 8.65 22.71
CA GLN A 10 7.60 7.71 21.87
C GLN A 10 7.67 8.20 20.43
N PHE A 11 8.83 8.05 19.81
CA PHE A 11 9.06 8.36 18.41
C PHE A 11 9.48 7.07 17.71
N ASN A 12 8.70 6.67 16.72
CA ASN A 12 8.95 5.47 15.93
C ASN A 12 9.18 5.88 14.48
N TRP A 13 10.33 5.49 13.92
CA TRP A 13 10.57 5.64 12.49
C TRP A 13 10.04 4.42 11.76
N VAL A 14 9.06 4.61 10.88
CA VAL A 14 8.44 3.50 10.15
C VAL A 14 8.97 3.44 8.72
N PHE A 15 9.35 2.24 8.29
CA PHE A 15 9.77 1.98 6.92
C PHE A 15 9.21 0.62 6.48
N MET A 16 8.31 0.65 5.50
CA MET A 16 7.55 -0.53 5.07
C MET A 16 8.45 -1.69 4.62
N PHE A 17 9.61 -1.39 4.02
CA PHE A 17 10.54 -2.40 3.51
C PHE A 17 11.52 -2.94 4.56
N ALA A 18 11.54 -2.43 5.79
CA ALA A 18 12.52 -2.84 6.80
C ALA A 18 12.49 -4.36 7.06
N LYS A 19 11.29 -4.94 7.23
CA LYS A 19 11.14 -6.38 7.47
C LYS A 19 11.68 -7.23 6.30
N GLY A 20 11.43 -6.81 5.06
CA GLY A 20 11.90 -7.52 3.86
C GLY A 20 13.41 -7.38 3.66
N ASN A 21 13.94 -6.16 3.77
CA ASN A 21 15.35 -5.88 3.55
C ASN A 21 16.27 -6.53 4.59
N TYR A 22 15.78 -6.73 5.82
CA TYR A 22 16.57 -7.28 6.92
C TYR A 22 16.11 -8.65 7.40
N GLY A 23 15.13 -9.27 6.73
CA GLY A 23 14.63 -10.60 7.09
C GLY A 23 13.94 -10.69 8.47
N VAL A 24 13.52 -9.56 9.03
CA VAL A 24 12.94 -9.51 10.39
C VAL A 24 11.46 -9.82 10.33
N ASN A 25 11.06 -10.94 10.94
CA ASN A 25 9.67 -11.37 11.06
C ASN A 25 8.89 -11.27 9.72
N MET A 26 9.45 -11.87 8.66
CA MET A 26 8.90 -11.74 7.31
C MET A 26 7.47 -12.28 7.19
N SER A 27 7.13 -13.37 7.90
CA SER A 27 5.79 -13.99 7.86
C SER A 27 4.68 -13.03 8.26
N SER A 28 4.97 -12.12 9.19
CA SER A 28 3.98 -11.15 9.68
C SER A 28 3.44 -10.20 8.61
N GLN A 29 4.13 -10.02 7.47
CA GLN A 29 3.56 -9.29 6.33
C GLN A 29 2.43 -10.08 5.67
N GLY A 30 2.62 -11.39 5.47
CA GLY A 30 1.58 -12.29 4.95
C GLY A 30 0.39 -12.41 5.91
N GLU A 31 0.66 -12.53 7.21
CA GLU A 31 -0.39 -12.55 8.24
C GLU A 31 -1.25 -11.27 8.22
N ALA A 32 -0.61 -10.11 8.04
CA ALA A 32 -1.32 -8.84 7.91
C ALA A 32 -2.18 -8.78 6.63
N LEU A 33 -1.67 -9.29 5.51
CA LEU A 33 -2.42 -9.36 4.25
C LEU A 33 -3.62 -10.31 4.34
N ASN A 34 -3.47 -11.47 4.98
CA ASN A 34 -4.58 -12.40 5.24
C ASN A 34 -5.69 -11.73 6.04
N LYS A 35 -5.32 -10.99 7.09
CA LYS A 35 -6.29 -10.21 7.88
C LYS A 35 -7.01 -9.15 7.03
N ILE A 36 -6.31 -8.49 6.11
CA ILE A 36 -6.94 -7.52 5.19
C ILE A 36 -7.94 -8.22 4.26
N ALA A 37 -7.59 -9.40 3.73
CA ALA A 37 -8.49 -10.20 2.90
C ALA A 37 -9.77 -10.59 3.67
N ASP A 38 -9.62 -11.12 4.89
CA ASP A 38 -10.77 -11.47 5.75
C ASP A 38 -11.68 -10.26 6.01
N LEU A 39 -11.11 -9.07 6.24
CA LEU A 39 -11.88 -7.85 6.46
C LEU A 39 -12.59 -7.36 5.19
N LEU A 40 -12.01 -7.57 4.02
CA LEU A 40 -12.63 -7.26 2.72
C LEU A 40 -13.81 -8.21 2.46
N ASP A 41 -13.62 -9.51 2.63
CA ASP A 41 -14.65 -10.54 2.38
C ASP A 41 -15.85 -10.36 3.31
N ASN A 42 -15.58 -10.02 4.58
CA ASN A 42 -16.60 -9.69 5.57
C ASN A 42 -17.19 -8.27 5.40
N LYS A 43 -16.78 -7.52 4.36
CA LYS A 43 -17.26 -6.16 4.04
C LYS A 43 -17.05 -5.14 5.16
N VAL A 44 -16.11 -5.38 6.07
CA VAL A 44 -15.73 -4.44 7.14
C VAL A 44 -14.96 -3.26 6.55
N ILE A 45 -14.15 -3.52 5.53
CA ILE A 45 -13.45 -2.51 4.73
C ILE A 45 -13.84 -2.65 3.25
N LYS A 46 -13.56 -1.60 2.48
CA LYS A 46 -13.79 -1.55 1.03
C LYS A 46 -12.50 -1.21 0.30
N SER A 47 -12.43 -1.62 -0.97
CA SER A 47 -11.33 -1.21 -1.85
C SER A 47 -11.23 0.31 -1.95
N THR A 48 -10.00 0.81 -1.98
CA THR A 48 -9.68 2.23 -2.21
C THR A 48 -9.34 2.53 -3.67
N LEU A 49 -9.61 1.58 -4.58
CA LEU A 49 -9.40 1.78 -6.01
C LEU A 49 -10.29 2.92 -6.53
N THR A 50 -9.67 3.90 -7.18
CA THR A 50 -10.36 5.06 -7.74
C THR A 50 -10.03 5.31 -9.20
N LYS A 51 -8.93 4.73 -9.71
CA LYS A 51 -8.51 4.88 -11.11
C LYS A 51 -7.89 3.60 -11.63
N THR A 52 -8.23 3.24 -12.87
CA THR A 52 -7.72 2.04 -13.53
C THR A 52 -7.21 2.37 -14.92
N TYR A 53 -5.99 1.94 -15.22
CA TYR A 53 -5.44 1.84 -16.58
C TYR A 53 -5.53 0.39 -17.06
N LYS A 54 -5.83 0.18 -18.34
CA LYS A 54 -5.89 -1.16 -18.96
C LYS A 54 -4.69 -1.35 -19.87
N GLY A 55 -4.00 -2.48 -19.72
CA GLY A 55 -2.76 -2.82 -20.39
C GLY A 55 -1.53 -2.42 -19.59
N LEU A 56 -0.64 -3.38 -19.34
CA LEU A 56 0.66 -3.12 -18.69
C LEU A 56 1.66 -2.55 -19.71
N THR A 57 1.41 -1.32 -20.15
CA THR A 57 2.23 -0.60 -21.14
C THR A 57 3.09 0.46 -20.48
N VAL A 58 4.19 0.84 -21.13
CA VAL A 58 5.08 1.92 -20.66
C VAL A 58 4.31 3.24 -20.48
N ASP A 59 3.40 3.54 -21.40
CA ASP A 59 2.63 4.79 -21.34
C ASP A 59 1.67 4.82 -20.15
N ASN A 60 1.01 3.70 -19.85
CA ASN A 60 0.15 3.58 -18.68
C ASN A 60 0.95 3.65 -17.37
N ILE A 61 2.15 3.04 -17.32
CA ILE A 61 3.05 3.16 -16.16
C ILE A 61 3.44 4.62 -15.95
N LYS A 62 3.92 5.30 -17.00
CA LYS A 62 4.29 6.72 -16.93
C LYS A 62 3.13 7.58 -16.47
N GLN A 63 1.92 7.31 -16.95
CA GLN A 63 0.76 8.09 -16.57
C GLN A 63 0.32 7.82 -15.13
N ALA A 64 0.28 6.57 -14.68
CA ALA A 64 -0.02 6.22 -13.29
C ALA A 64 1.01 6.81 -12.32
N THR A 65 2.30 6.80 -12.68
CA THR A 65 3.36 7.46 -11.91
C THR A 65 3.11 8.96 -11.81
N ARG A 66 2.83 9.65 -12.92
CA ARG A 66 2.49 11.09 -12.91
C ARG A 66 1.30 11.41 -12.01
N ASP A 67 0.28 10.55 -12.02
CA ASP A 67 -0.89 10.75 -11.16
C ASP A 67 -0.47 10.71 -9.68
N VAL A 68 0.33 9.73 -9.27
CA VAL A 68 0.81 9.59 -7.88
C VAL A 68 1.73 10.73 -7.48
N GLU A 69 2.70 11.07 -8.34
CA GLU A 69 3.67 12.15 -8.11
C GLU A 69 3.00 13.52 -8.00
N SER A 70 1.83 13.71 -8.61
CA SER A 70 1.07 14.96 -8.49
C SER A 70 0.66 15.27 -7.05
N GLY A 71 0.56 14.27 -6.17
CA GLY A 71 0.13 14.43 -4.78
C GLY A 71 -1.36 14.73 -4.57
N HIS A 72 -2.15 14.81 -5.65
CA HIS A 72 -3.58 15.16 -5.60
C HIS A 72 -4.52 13.94 -5.70
N MET A 73 -3.97 12.74 -5.75
CA MET A 73 -4.77 11.52 -5.83
C MET A 73 -5.53 11.23 -4.54
N ILE A 74 -6.81 10.91 -4.68
CA ILE A 74 -7.61 10.27 -3.64
C ILE A 74 -7.73 8.78 -3.99
N GLY A 75 -7.30 7.90 -3.09
CA GLY A 75 -7.36 6.45 -3.28
C GLY A 75 -6.13 5.86 -3.99
N LYS A 76 -6.35 4.83 -4.81
CA LYS A 76 -5.29 4.07 -5.50
C LYS A 76 -5.53 4.02 -7.00
N VAL A 77 -4.44 4.12 -7.78
CA VAL A 77 -4.39 3.80 -9.20
C VAL A 77 -3.91 2.36 -9.39
N VAL A 78 -4.56 1.61 -10.28
CA VAL A 78 -4.17 0.24 -10.67
C VAL A 78 -3.97 0.18 -12.17
N ILE A 79 -2.96 -0.56 -12.62
CA ILE A 79 -2.80 -0.96 -14.02
C ILE A 79 -3.19 -2.42 -14.11
N LEU A 80 -4.25 -2.72 -14.84
CA LEU A 80 -4.63 -4.10 -15.15
C LEU A 80 -3.76 -4.59 -16.30
N HIS A 81 -3.17 -5.77 -16.12
CA HIS A 81 -2.57 -6.49 -17.23
C HIS A 81 -3.70 -7.07 -18.08
N ASP A 82 -3.59 -6.96 -19.40
CA ASP A 82 -4.52 -7.61 -20.31
C ASP A 82 -4.18 -9.11 -20.30
N GLU A 83 -5.05 -9.94 -19.73
CA GLU A 83 -4.96 -11.39 -19.91
C GLU A 83 -5.37 -11.70 -21.36
N GLU A 84 -4.49 -12.33 -22.15
CA GLU A 84 -5.02 -13.30 -23.12
C GLU A 84 -5.75 -14.37 -22.30
N PRO A 85 -6.98 -14.77 -22.69
CA PRO A 85 -7.72 -15.78 -21.94
C PRO A 85 -6.90 -17.08 -21.93
N LEU A 86 -6.72 -17.65 -20.73
CA LEU A 86 -6.22 -19.02 -20.55
C LEU A 86 -7.11 -20.02 -21.31
#